data_AF-A0A7S2VW05-F1
#
_entry.id   AF-A0A7S2VW05-F1
#
_cell.length_a   1.000
_cell.length_b   1.000
_cell.length_c   1.000
_cell.angle_alpha   90.00
_cell.angle_beta   90.00
_cell.angle_gamma   90.00
#
_symmetry.space_group_name_H-M   'P 1'
#
loop_
_entity.id
_entity.type
_entity.pdbx_description
1 polymer ?
#
loop_
_entity_poly.entity_id
_entity_poly.type
_entity_poly.pdbx_seq_one_letter_code
_entity_poly.pdbx_strand_id
1 'polypeptide(L)'
;MRPVQECQLSGSGYRKNNEALDPARALWESEDLEEVKRLVTLYPLLAHKATAGKVTYGPQTGRPKHEIKNATDVHKHYSALMDYFTVNDEVRMDLQQLKIVRDWKMVRNRVRQNWLLLNSNDDETVRDVTAASFRLADEGDWKAALKTIDDGLFGVGPATASMILSLRYPTIAPYSEEAFRVAGIPSSKYTLKEYEIFHELMNNKADNIGCTPRDLEQAIYAAVYESYYEVDDTPASPPKKKSKKSR
;
A
#
# COMPACT_ATOMS: atom_id res chain seq x y z
N MET A 1 -16.74 19.32 -14.20
CA MET A 1 -16.34 18.12 -13.43
C MET A 1 -14.82 18.04 -13.45
N ARG A 2 -14.16 18.17 -12.30
CA ARG A 2 -12.72 17.86 -12.21
C ARG A 2 -12.58 16.35 -11.99
N PRO A 3 -11.67 15.66 -12.69
CA PRO A 3 -11.53 14.22 -12.57
C PRO A 3 -11.22 13.84 -11.12
N VAL A 4 -11.78 12.70 -10.71
CA VAL A 4 -11.38 11.96 -9.50
C VAL A 4 -9.86 11.95 -9.48
N GLN A 5 -9.30 12.34 -8.34
CA GLN A 5 -7.88 12.41 -8.06
C GLN A 5 -7.19 11.14 -8.61
N GLU A 6 -6.61 11.24 -9.81
CA GLU A 6 -5.70 10.24 -10.32
C GLU A 6 -4.56 10.22 -9.29
N CYS A 7 -4.25 9.07 -8.69
CA CYS A 7 -2.91 8.91 -8.14
C CYS A 7 -1.98 9.31 -9.29
N GLN A 8 -1.09 10.28 -9.08
CA GLN A 8 -0.34 10.89 -10.18
C GLN A 8 0.50 9.87 -10.97
N LEU A 9 0.67 8.65 -10.44
CA LEU A 9 1.15 7.51 -11.20
C LEU A 9 0.00 6.65 -11.77
N SER A 10 -1.10 6.42 -11.04
CA SER A 10 -2.27 5.64 -11.52
C SER A 10 -3.16 6.32 -12.57
N GLY A 11 -2.91 7.59 -12.89
CA GLY A 11 -3.47 8.24 -14.06
C GLY A 11 -2.87 7.67 -15.35
N SER A 12 -3.28 8.17 -16.50
CA SER A 12 -2.73 7.78 -17.81
C SER A 12 -1.18 7.77 -17.93
N GLY A 13 -0.44 8.30 -16.95
CA GLY A 13 1.02 8.26 -16.82
C GLY A 13 1.64 6.86 -16.78
N TYR A 14 1.11 5.91 -15.99
CA TYR A 14 1.67 4.54 -15.92
C TYR A 14 1.52 3.72 -17.21
N ARG A 15 0.61 4.12 -18.12
CA ARG A 15 0.46 3.46 -19.43
C ARG A 15 1.43 3.99 -20.48
N LYS A 16 2.06 5.14 -20.24
CA LYS A 16 2.92 5.83 -21.21
C LYS A 16 4.39 5.86 -20.79
N ASN A 17 4.69 6.03 -19.50
CA ASN A 17 6.07 6.03 -18.98
C ASN A 17 6.35 4.76 -18.20
N ASN A 18 6.78 3.72 -18.92
CA ASN A 18 7.35 2.52 -18.30
C ASN A 18 8.64 2.83 -17.53
N GLU A 19 9.32 3.93 -17.88
CA GLU A 19 10.59 4.37 -17.28
C GLU A 19 10.48 4.66 -15.78
N ALA A 20 9.27 5.03 -15.30
CA ALA A 20 8.98 5.24 -13.88
C ALA A 20 9.28 4.02 -13.01
N LEU A 21 9.19 2.82 -13.60
CA LEU A 21 9.46 1.56 -12.92
C LEU A 21 10.91 1.11 -13.01
N ASP A 22 11.75 1.75 -13.82
CA ASP A 22 13.09 1.25 -14.11
C ASP A 22 13.94 1.09 -12.85
N PRO A 23 13.91 2.00 -11.85
CA PRO A 23 14.59 1.75 -10.58
C PRO A 23 14.10 0.48 -9.86
N ALA A 24 12.79 0.24 -9.84
CA ALA A 24 12.23 -0.95 -9.22
C ALA A 24 12.45 -2.23 -10.04
N ARG A 25 12.54 -2.14 -11.36
CA ARG A 25 12.97 -3.26 -12.21
C ARG A 25 14.43 -3.59 -11.98
N ALA A 26 15.30 -2.58 -11.87
CA ALA A 26 16.70 -2.78 -11.53
C ALA A 26 16.84 -3.46 -10.16
N LEU A 27 16.03 -3.05 -9.17
CA LEU A 27 15.95 -3.74 -7.88
C LEU A 27 15.47 -5.19 -8.03
N TRP A 28 14.46 -5.43 -8.86
CA TRP A 28 13.91 -6.78 -9.09
C TRP A 28 14.88 -7.72 -9.80
N GLU A 29 15.73 -7.22 -10.69
CA GLU A 29 16.80 -8.00 -11.33
C GLU A 29 18.02 -8.18 -10.41
N SER A 30 18.14 -7.34 -9.37
CA SER A 30 19.21 -7.41 -8.37
C SER A 30 18.96 -8.45 -7.28
N GLU A 31 20.01 -8.92 -6.63
CA GLU A 31 19.97 -9.74 -5.42
C GLU A 31 20.60 -9.00 -4.21
N ASP A 32 20.73 -7.68 -4.31
CA ASP A 32 21.34 -6.84 -3.28
C ASP A 32 20.42 -6.63 -2.07
N LEU A 33 20.64 -7.45 -1.03
CA LEU A 33 19.94 -7.36 0.24
C LEU A 33 20.17 -6.02 0.95
N GLU A 34 21.36 -5.43 0.84
CA GLU A 34 21.68 -4.18 1.51
C GLU A 34 20.93 -3.01 0.87
N GLU A 35 20.78 -3.04 -0.46
CA GLU A 35 19.93 -2.08 -1.16
C GLU A 35 18.45 -2.22 -0.77
N VAL A 36 17.92 -3.44 -0.65
CA VAL A 36 16.57 -3.67 -0.14
C VAL A 36 16.40 -3.08 1.26
N LYS A 37 17.33 -3.33 2.19
CA LYS A 37 17.28 -2.79 3.55
C LYS A 37 17.34 -1.26 3.56
N ARG A 38 18.18 -0.65 2.72
CA ARG A 38 18.28 0.81 2.57
C ARG A 38 16.94 1.40 2.12
N LEU A 39 16.33 0.80 1.11
CA LEU A 39 15.05 1.24 0.55
C LEU A 39 13.89 1.06 1.53
N VAL A 40 13.85 -0.04 2.28
CA VAL A 40 12.89 -0.24 3.39
C VAL A 40 13.06 0.86 4.45
N THR A 41 14.30 1.20 4.79
CA THR A 41 14.59 2.30 5.75
C THR A 41 14.10 3.66 5.22
N LEU A 42 14.22 3.91 3.91
CA LEU A 42 13.75 5.14 3.27
C LEU A 42 12.25 5.19 3.01
N TYR A 43 11.56 4.04 3.01
CA TYR A 43 10.14 3.94 2.67
C TYR A 43 9.25 4.96 3.40
N PRO A 44 9.33 5.15 4.74
CA PRO A 44 8.46 6.11 5.43
C PRO A 44 8.65 7.56 4.95
N LEU A 45 9.89 7.96 4.67
CA LEU A 45 10.22 9.30 4.16
C LEU A 45 9.68 9.48 2.74
N LEU A 46 9.95 8.52 1.86
CA LEU A 46 9.55 8.57 0.46
C LEU A 46 8.03 8.51 0.31
N ALA A 47 7.36 7.67 1.10
CA ALA A 47 5.91 7.60 1.16
C ALA A 47 5.28 8.92 1.66
N HIS A 48 5.89 9.57 2.65
CA HIS A 48 5.47 10.90 3.10
C HIS A 48 5.62 11.95 1.98
N LYS A 49 6.79 11.99 1.31
CA LYS A 49 7.02 12.91 0.17
C LYS A 49 6.05 12.64 -0.97
N ALA A 50 5.81 11.37 -1.30
CA ALA A 50 4.88 10.92 -2.33
C ALA A 50 3.43 11.36 -2.07
N THR A 51 3.05 11.57 -0.81
CA THR A 51 1.70 11.93 -0.40
C THR A 51 1.56 13.39 0.09
N ALA A 52 2.65 14.14 0.16
CA ALA A 52 2.67 15.53 0.60
C ALA A 52 1.74 16.43 -0.23
N GLY A 53 0.88 17.19 0.45
CA GLY A 53 -0.11 18.06 -0.18
C GLY A 53 -1.27 17.33 -0.87
N LYS A 54 -1.33 15.99 -0.79
CA LYS A 54 -2.44 15.18 -1.30
C LYS A 54 -3.43 14.88 -0.16
N VAL A 55 -4.68 14.64 -0.52
CA VAL A 55 -5.74 14.20 0.39
C VAL A 55 -6.24 12.81 -0.01
N THR A 56 -6.72 12.00 0.92
CA THR A 56 -7.34 10.70 0.59
C THR A 56 -8.76 10.88 0.10
N TYR A 57 -9.51 11.73 0.80
CA TYR A 57 -10.87 12.17 0.48
C TYR A 57 -11.00 13.66 0.80
N GLY A 58 -11.82 14.39 0.04
CA GLY A 58 -12.00 15.83 0.19
C GLY A 58 -13.25 16.35 -0.53
N PRO A 59 -13.46 17.67 -0.65
CA PRO A 59 -14.64 18.26 -1.30
C PRO A 59 -14.93 17.74 -2.72
N GLN A 60 -13.90 17.25 -3.41
CA GLN A 60 -13.99 16.56 -4.70
C GLN A 60 -14.78 15.22 -4.67
N THR A 61 -14.99 14.63 -3.49
CA THR A 61 -15.85 13.46 -3.27
C THR A 61 -17.23 13.85 -2.71
N GLY A 62 -17.58 15.14 -2.72
CA GLY A 62 -18.84 15.65 -2.16
C GLY A 62 -18.89 15.72 -0.63
N ARG A 63 -17.76 15.49 0.06
CA ARG A 63 -17.70 15.54 1.54
C ARG A 63 -17.40 16.94 2.08
N PRO A 64 -17.89 17.28 3.28
CA PRO A 64 -17.62 18.57 3.91
C PRO A 64 -16.13 18.85 4.08
N LYS A 65 -15.74 20.12 4.02
CA LYS A 65 -14.33 20.56 4.15
C LYS A 65 -13.66 20.18 5.48
N HIS A 66 -14.44 19.88 6.51
CA HIS A 66 -13.94 19.44 7.83
C HIS A 66 -13.62 17.93 7.89
N GLU A 67 -13.99 17.15 6.87
CA GLU A 67 -13.68 15.71 6.77
C GLU A 67 -12.44 15.41 5.90
N ILE A 68 -11.65 16.43 5.56
CA ILE A 68 -10.43 16.25 4.76
C ILE A 68 -9.42 15.44 5.56
N LYS A 69 -9.01 14.30 5.00
CA LYS A 69 -7.90 13.50 5.51
C LYS A 69 -6.68 13.69 4.62
N ASN A 70 -5.56 14.11 5.20
CA ASN A 70 -4.30 14.25 4.47
C ASN A 70 -3.74 12.87 4.14
N ALA A 71 -3.26 12.70 2.90
CA ALA A 71 -2.65 11.45 2.47
C ALA A 71 -1.33 11.17 3.21
N THR A 72 -0.66 12.21 3.72
CA THR A 72 0.59 12.11 4.49
C THR A 72 0.46 11.33 5.79
N ASP A 73 -0.73 11.34 6.40
CA ASP A 73 -0.96 10.68 7.68
C ASP A 73 -1.32 9.21 7.49
N VAL A 74 -1.67 8.81 6.26
CA VAL A 74 -2.12 7.46 5.97
C VAL A 74 -1.02 6.42 6.08
N HIS A 75 0.18 6.71 5.58
CA HIS A 75 1.32 5.80 5.77
C HIS A 75 1.70 5.67 7.24
N LYS A 76 1.57 6.74 8.02
CA LYS A 76 1.80 6.70 9.48
C LYS A 76 0.75 5.83 10.19
N HIS A 77 -0.53 6.01 9.88
CA HIS A 77 -1.60 5.19 10.45
C HIS A 77 -1.47 3.71 10.05
N TYR A 78 -1.12 3.42 8.79
CA TYR A 78 -0.89 2.04 8.34
C TYR A 78 0.33 1.42 9.03
N SER A 79 1.41 2.19 9.24
CA SER A 79 2.59 1.72 9.98
C SER A 79 2.27 1.41 11.44
N ALA A 80 1.57 2.32 12.12
CA ALA A 80 1.09 2.07 13.48
C ALA A 80 0.16 0.85 13.56
N LEU A 81 -0.63 0.60 12.52
CA LEU A 81 -1.48 -0.58 12.43
C LEU A 81 -0.66 -1.87 12.23
N MET A 82 0.39 -1.84 11.39
CA MET A 82 1.33 -2.95 11.25
C MET A 82 2.00 -3.27 12.58
N ASP A 83 2.50 -2.26 13.31
CA ASP A 83 3.11 -2.45 14.63
C ASP A 83 2.12 -3.09 15.61
N TYR A 84 0.87 -2.62 15.61
CA TYR A 84 -0.19 -3.16 16.45
C TYR A 84 -0.44 -4.65 16.20
N PHE A 85 -0.58 -5.09 14.95
CA PHE A 85 -0.82 -6.50 14.59
C PHE A 85 0.43 -7.38 14.67
N THR A 86 1.63 -6.80 14.62
CA THR A 86 2.89 -7.54 14.75
C THR A 86 3.23 -7.80 16.22
N VAL A 87 2.95 -6.84 17.12
CA VAL A 87 3.36 -6.92 18.53
C VAL A 87 2.33 -7.58 19.44
N ASN A 88 1.03 -7.35 19.22
CA ASN A 88 0.00 -7.71 20.21
C ASN A 88 -0.62 -9.11 20.02
N ASP A 89 -0.15 -9.89 19.03
CA ASP A 89 -0.79 -11.14 18.61
C ASP A 89 -2.31 -11.00 18.39
N GLU A 90 -2.75 -9.77 18.04
CA GLU A 90 -4.16 -9.46 17.87
C GLU A 90 -4.70 -10.18 16.64
N VAL A 91 -5.83 -10.85 16.83
CA VAL A 91 -6.46 -11.66 15.79
C VAL A 91 -7.69 -10.97 15.21
N ARG A 92 -8.04 -9.77 15.63
CA ARG A 92 -9.27 -9.09 15.18
C ARG A 92 -9.01 -7.68 14.72
N MET A 93 -9.63 -7.33 13.59
CA MET A 93 -9.68 -5.97 13.10
C MET A 93 -11.07 -5.37 13.36
N ASP A 94 -11.12 -4.11 13.77
CA ASP A 94 -12.35 -3.33 13.83
C ASP A 94 -12.60 -2.56 12.50
N LEU A 95 -13.80 -2.02 12.33
CA LEU A 95 -14.16 -1.30 11.11
C LEU A 95 -13.29 -0.05 10.88
N GLN A 96 -12.79 0.58 11.94
CA GLN A 96 -11.95 1.77 11.83
C GLN A 96 -10.54 1.43 11.35
N GLN A 97 -9.97 0.34 11.83
CA GLN A 97 -8.71 -0.23 11.36
C GLN A 97 -8.83 -0.68 9.89
N LEU A 98 -9.95 -1.30 9.51
CA LEU A 98 -10.22 -1.64 8.10
C LEU A 98 -10.28 -0.39 7.21
N LYS A 99 -10.84 0.72 7.71
CA LYS A 99 -10.81 2.01 7.00
C LYS A 99 -9.40 2.56 6.84
N ILE A 100 -8.48 2.32 7.79
CA ILE A 100 -7.06 2.70 7.63
C ILE A 100 -6.42 1.95 6.47
N VAL A 101 -6.64 0.62 6.37
CA VAL A 101 -6.14 -0.19 5.24
C VAL A 101 -6.68 0.33 3.91
N ARG A 102 -7.97 0.64 3.86
CA ARG A 102 -8.59 1.26 2.68
C ARG A 102 -7.95 2.60 2.33
N ASP A 103 -7.76 3.48 3.32
CA ASP A 103 -7.18 4.81 3.08
C ASP A 103 -5.75 4.66 2.51
N TRP A 104 -4.98 3.68 3.00
CA TRP A 104 -3.64 3.34 2.50
C TRP A 104 -3.64 2.78 1.08
N LYS A 105 -4.55 1.87 0.78
CA LYS A 105 -4.77 1.40 -0.60
C LYS A 105 -4.99 2.56 -1.56
N MET A 106 -5.76 3.57 -1.14
CA MET A 106 -6.26 4.63 -2.00
C MET A 106 -5.22 5.69 -2.34
N VAL A 107 -4.21 5.90 -1.47
CA VAL A 107 -3.10 6.81 -1.78
C VAL A 107 -2.04 6.17 -2.68
N ARG A 108 -1.97 4.83 -2.69
CA ARG A 108 -0.99 4.06 -3.49
C ARG A 108 -1.55 3.60 -4.83
N ASN A 109 -2.79 3.13 -4.86
CA ASN A 109 -3.35 2.41 -6.01
C ASN A 109 -4.43 3.20 -6.75
N ARG A 110 -4.77 2.71 -7.95
CA ARG A 110 -5.90 3.26 -8.72
C ARG A 110 -7.22 3.06 -7.97
N VAL A 111 -7.89 4.19 -7.71
CA VAL A 111 -9.20 4.21 -7.06
C VAL A 111 -10.29 3.71 -8.02
N ARG A 112 -11.04 2.68 -7.62
CA ARG A 112 -12.26 2.21 -8.31
C ARG A 112 -13.50 2.73 -7.59
N GLN A 113 -14.62 2.95 -8.28
CA GLN A 113 -15.83 3.60 -7.74
C GLN A 113 -16.43 2.96 -6.47
N ASN A 114 -16.17 1.67 -6.22
CA ASN A 114 -16.85 0.89 -5.19
C ASN A 114 -16.18 0.88 -3.80
N TRP A 115 -15.15 1.70 -3.56
CA TRP A 115 -14.42 1.72 -2.28
C TRP A 115 -15.28 2.12 -1.07
N LEU A 116 -16.40 2.84 -1.30
CA LEU A 116 -17.33 3.25 -0.26
C LEU A 116 -18.14 2.08 0.32
N LEU A 117 -18.30 0.97 -0.43
CA LEU A 117 -19.04 -0.22 0.01
C LEU A 117 -18.45 -0.83 1.29
N LEU A 118 -17.17 -0.59 1.56
CA LEU A 118 -16.52 -1.00 2.80
C LEU A 118 -17.20 -0.41 4.04
N ASN A 119 -17.82 0.77 3.95
CA ASN A 119 -18.54 1.37 5.07
C ASN A 119 -19.87 0.68 5.38
N SER A 120 -20.32 -0.27 4.55
CA SER A 120 -21.54 -1.04 4.78
C SER A 120 -21.33 -2.25 5.69
N ASN A 121 -20.08 -2.62 5.99
CA ASN A 121 -19.78 -3.63 6.99
C ASN A 121 -20.03 -3.04 8.39
N ASP A 122 -20.57 -3.85 9.29
CA ASP A 122 -20.58 -3.57 10.72
C ASP A 122 -19.31 -4.09 11.41
N ASP A 123 -19.10 -3.65 12.65
CA ASP A 123 -17.88 -3.89 13.41
C ASP A 123 -17.72 -5.35 13.86
N GLU A 124 -18.83 -6.06 14.10
CA GLU A 124 -18.85 -7.46 14.51
C GLU A 124 -18.43 -8.36 13.33
N THR A 125 -19.03 -8.13 12.16
CA THR A 125 -18.67 -8.83 10.92
C THR A 125 -17.18 -8.67 10.58
N VAL A 126 -16.61 -7.46 10.70
CA VAL A 126 -15.19 -7.24 10.43
C VAL A 126 -14.31 -8.03 11.40
N ARG A 127 -14.62 -8.01 12.69
CA ARG A 127 -13.87 -8.76 13.70
C ARG A 127 -13.92 -10.27 13.45
N ASP A 128 -15.09 -10.81 13.18
CA ASP A 128 -15.27 -12.25 13.02
C ASP A 128 -14.59 -12.78 11.76
N VAL A 129 -14.74 -12.08 10.64
CA VAL A 129 -14.11 -12.47 9.36
C VAL A 129 -12.59 -12.38 9.46
N THR A 130 -12.04 -11.30 10.05
CA THR A 130 -10.58 -11.16 10.20
C THR A 130 -10.01 -12.17 11.18
N ALA A 131 -10.72 -12.49 12.26
CA ALA A 131 -10.33 -13.55 13.19
C ALA A 131 -10.29 -14.93 12.53
N ALA A 132 -11.30 -15.26 11.72
CA ALA A 132 -11.32 -16.52 10.97
C ALA A 132 -10.17 -16.58 9.97
N SER A 133 -9.93 -15.49 9.24
CA SER A 133 -8.86 -15.39 8.26
C SER A 133 -7.46 -15.54 8.89
N PHE A 134 -7.20 -14.84 9.99
CA PHE A 134 -5.90 -14.94 10.66
C PHE A 134 -5.64 -16.32 11.25
N ARG A 135 -6.65 -17.02 11.78
CA ARG A 135 -6.48 -18.43 12.18
C ARG A 135 -6.08 -19.33 11.01
N LEU A 136 -6.73 -19.19 9.85
CA LEU A 136 -6.38 -19.95 8.65
C LEU A 136 -4.95 -19.66 8.17
N ALA A 137 -4.53 -18.40 8.25
CA ALA A 137 -3.15 -18.02 7.92
C ALA A 137 -2.13 -18.57 8.92
N ASP A 138 -2.45 -18.63 10.22
CA ASP A 138 -1.61 -19.27 11.25
C ASP A 138 -1.48 -20.78 11.02
N GLU A 139 -2.50 -21.42 10.45
CA GLU A 139 -2.49 -22.82 10.02
C GLU A 139 -1.71 -23.05 8.70
N GLY A 140 -1.23 -21.98 8.05
CA GLY A 140 -0.48 -22.02 6.81
C GLY A 140 -1.34 -21.97 5.54
N ASP A 141 -2.66 -21.82 5.64
CA ASP A 141 -3.57 -21.72 4.50
C ASP A 141 -3.88 -20.26 4.15
N TRP A 142 -2.88 -19.57 3.61
CA TRP A 142 -3.02 -18.17 3.19
C TRP A 142 -4.08 -17.99 2.09
N LYS A 143 -4.32 -19.00 1.26
CA LYS A 143 -5.32 -18.94 0.17
C LYS A 143 -6.73 -18.91 0.76
N ALA A 144 -7.02 -19.81 1.69
CA ALA A 144 -8.28 -19.82 2.42
C ALA A 144 -8.43 -18.53 3.24
N ALA A 145 -7.39 -18.10 3.95
CA ALA A 145 -7.39 -16.87 4.72
C ALA A 145 -7.79 -15.65 3.86
N LEU A 146 -7.18 -15.52 2.68
CA LEU A 146 -7.46 -14.42 1.77
C LEU A 146 -8.89 -14.49 1.22
N LYS A 147 -9.34 -15.69 0.83
CA LYS A 147 -10.70 -15.92 0.33
C LYS A 147 -11.76 -15.62 1.39
N THR A 148 -11.51 -15.97 2.65
CA THR A 148 -12.39 -15.66 3.78
C THR A 148 -12.63 -14.15 3.90
N ILE A 149 -11.59 -13.34 3.71
CA ILE A 149 -11.71 -11.87 3.72
C ILE A 149 -12.46 -11.37 2.48
N ASP A 150 -12.10 -11.88 1.29
CA ASP A 150 -12.69 -11.48 0.00
C ASP A 150 -14.21 -11.71 -0.04
N ASP A 151 -14.65 -12.88 0.42
CA ASP A 151 -16.07 -13.24 0.43
C ASP A 151 -16.84 -12.61 1.62
N GLY A 152 -16.16 -12.42 2.74
CA GLY A 152 -16.77 -12.04 4.01
C GLY A 152 -17.01 -10.55 4.19
N LEU A 153 -16.30 -9.68 3.45
CA LEU A 153 -16.36 -8.23 3.65
C LEU A 153 -16.80 -7.48 2.38
N PHE A 154 -17.82 -6.64 2.51
CA PHE A 154 -18.28 -5.78 1.41
C PHE A 154 -17.22 -4.76 1.00
N GLY A 155 -17.02 -4.56 -0.30
CA GLY A 155 -16.07 -3.58 -0.83
C GLY A 155 -14.59 -3.95 -0.61
N VAL A 156 -14.33 -5.13 -0.07
CA VAL A 156 -13.02 -5.75 0.04
C VAL A 156 -12.88 -6.71 -1.13
N GLY A 157 -11.70 -6.72 -1.74
CA GLY A 157 -11.34 -7.61 -2.84
C GLY A 157 -10.02 -8.29 -2.48
N PRO A 158 -9.44 -9.14 -3.35
CA PRO A 158 -8.18 -9.82 -3.03
C PRO A 158 -7.04 -8.82 -2.75
N ALA A 159 -7.15 -7.56 -3.20
CA ALA A 159 -6.10 -6.55 -3.07
C ALA A 159 -6.11 -6.02 -1.66
N THR A 160 -7.29 -5.63 -1.19
CA THR A 160 -7.46 -5.20 0.19
C THR A 160 -7.24 -6.36 1.15
N ALA A 161 -7.68 -7.58 0.80
CA ALA A 161 -7.45 -8.79 1.59
C ALA A 161 -5.95 -9.07 1.79
N SER A 162 -5.14 -9.00 0.71
CA SER A 162 -3.68 -9.15 0.82
C SER A 162 -3.04 -8.12 1.75
N MET A 163 -3.55 -6.87 1.76
CA MET A 163 -3.05 -5.82 2.65
C MET A 163 -3.37 -6.12 4.11
N ILE A 164 -4.58 -6.59 4.40
CA ILE A 164 -5.00 -6.98 5.74
C ILE A 164 -4.10 -8.11 6.28
N LEU A 165 -3.89 -9.15 5.48
CA LEU A 165 -3.00 -10.26 5.85
C LEU A 165 -1.55 -9.80 6.03
N SER A 166 -1.08 -8.91 5.16
CA SER A 166 0.26 -8.32 5.25
C SER A 166 0.45 -7.41 6.47
N LEU A 167 -0.53 -7.20 7.35
CA LEU A 167 -0.27 -6.52 8.62
C LEU A 167 0.45 -7.45 9.60
N ARG A 168 0.04 -8.73 9.64
CA ARG A 168 0.57 -9.75 10.59
C ARG A 168 1.60 -10.69 9.94
N TYR A 169 1.42 -11.04 8.67
CA TYR A 169 2.28 -12.02 8.00
C TYR A 169 3.24 -11.35 7.02
N PRO A 170 4.54 -11.24 7.33
CA PRO A 170 5.50 -10.60 6.42
C PRO A 170 5.78 -11.43 5.17
N THR A 171 5.47 -12.73 5.21
CA THR A 171 5.46 -13.66 4.07
C THR A 171 4.35 -13.40 3.05
N ILE A 172 3.40 -12.52 3.37
CA ILE A 172 2.32 -12.14 2.48
C ILE A 172 2.59 -10.72 1.97
N ALA A 173 2.96 -10.60 0.69
CA ALA A 173 3.14 -9.31 0.04
C ALA A 173 1.78 -8.59 -0.10
N PRO A 174 1.65 -7.33 0.38
CA PRO A 174 0.50 -6.52 0.06
C PRO A 174 0.46 -6.22 -1.44
N TYR A 175 -0.74 -6.14 -2.01
CA TYR A 175 -0.87 -5.64 -3.37
C TYR A 175 -0.42 -4.18 -3.49
N SER A 176 0.48 -3.92 -4.43
CA SER A 176 0.72 -2.59 -4.97
C SER A 176 0.88 -2.65 -6.48
N GLU A 177 0.45 -1.58 -7.16
CA GLU A 177 0.58 -1.47 -8.61
C GLU A 177 2.04 -1.58 -9.06
N GLU A 178 2.98 -0.99 -8.31
CA GLU A 178 4.42 -1.04 -8.57
C GLU A 178 4.91 -2.49 -8.56
N ALA A 179 4.74 -3.21 -7.44
CA ALA A 179 5.23 -4.57 -7.28
C ALA A 179 4.57 -5.54 -8.25
N PHE A 180 3.27 -5.40 -8.47
CA PHE A 180 2.53 -6.27 -9.37
C PHE A 180 3.02 -6.17 -10.83
N ARG A 181 3.38 -4.96 -11.28
CA ARG A 181 3.93 -4.74 -12.62
C ARG A 181 5.38 -5.17 -12.75
N VAL A 182 6.19 -4.92 -11.71
CA VAL A 182 7.60 -5.33 -11.68
C VAL A 182 7.74 -6.85 -11.64
N ALA A 183 6.84 -7.54 -10.95
CA ALA A 183 6.70 -9.00 -11.00
C ALA A 183 6.26 -9.53 -12.39
N GLY A 184 6.00 -8.66 -13.37
CA GLY A 184 5.72 -9.07 -14.74
C GLY A 184 4.28 -9.50 -15.01
N ILE A 185 3.32 -9.16 -14.14
CA ILE A 185 1.92 -9.55 -14.33
C ILE A 185 1.22 -8.52 -15.23
N PRO A 186 0.73 -8.92 -16.43
CA PRO A 186 0.26 -7.98 -17.46
C PRO A 186 -1.17 -7.47 -17.25
N SER A 187 -1.89 -8.00 -16.26
CA SER A 187 -3.30 -7.72 -16.04
C SER A 187 -3.53 -6.55 -15.10
N SER A 188 -4.60 -5.81 -15.30
CA SER A 188 -5.07 -4.77 -14.38
C SER A 188 -6.32 -5.17 -13.59
N LYS A 189 -6.81 -6.40 -13.76
CA LYS A 189 -8.11 -6.84 -13.20
C LYS A 189 -7.99 -7.24 -11.74
N TYR A 190 -6.86 -7.85 -11.40
CA TYR A 190 -6.47 -8.28 -10.06
C TYR A 190 -7.52 -9.22 -9.44
N THR A 191 -7.49 -10.45 -9.91
CA THR A 191 -8.31 -11.59 -9.43
C THR A 191 -7.54 -12.41 -8.39
N LEU A 192 -8.22 -13.30 -7.66
CA LEU A 192 -7.57 -14.23 -6.73
C LEU A 192 -6.45 -15.03 -7.42
N LYS A 193 -6.73 -15.58 -8.61
CA LYS A 193 -5.75 -16.32 -9.41
C LYS A 193 -4.50 -15.50 -9.77
N GLU A 194 -4.70 -14.22 -10.09
CA GLU A 194 -3.58 -13.32 -10.40
C GLU A 194 -2.79 -12.97 -9.15
N TYR A 195 -3.46 -12.84 -7.99
CA TYR A 195 -2.75 -12.69 -6.72
C TYR A 195 -1.97 -13.94 -6.36
N GLU A 196 -2.46 -15.15 -6.67
CA GLU A 196 -1.70 -16.37 -6.41
C GLU A 196 -0.36 -16.37 -7.15
N ILE A 197 -0.36 -16.03 -8.43
CA ILE A 197 0.86 -15.89 -9.23
C ILE A 197 1.76 -14.79 -8.63
N PHE A 198 1.19 -13.64 -8.26
CA PHE A 198 1.92 -12.55 -7.63
C PHE A 198 2.59 -12.98 -6.32
N HIS A 199 1.85 -13.68 -5.46
CA HIS A 199 2.33 -14.15 -4.17
C HIS A 199 3.51 -15.11 -4.35
N GLU A 200 3.42 -16.06 -5.28
CA GLU A 200 4.51 -17.00 -5.60
C GLU A 200 5.75 -16.26 -6.11
N LEU A 201 5.60 -15.31 -7.04
CA LEU A 201 6.71 -14.54 -7.59
C LEU A 201 7.40 -13.67 -6.52
N MET A 202 6.62 -13.00 -5.67
CA MET A 202 7.16 -12.17 -4.58
C MET A 202 7.89 -13.01 -3.53
N ASN A 203 7.35 -14.18 -3.16
CA ASN A 203 8.00 -15.07 -2.20
C ASN A 203 9.30 -15.62 -2.76
N ASN A 204 9.29 -16.18 -3.97
CA ASN A 204 10.52 -16.69 -4.60
C ASN A 204 11.59 -15.61 -4.73
N LYS A 205 11.21 -14.37 -5.10
CA LYS A 205 12.16 -13.27 -5.22
C LYS A 205 12.70 -12.84 -3.85
N ALA A 206 11.85 -12.73 -2.85
CA ALA A 206 12.23 -12.35 -1.49
C ALA A 206 13.16 -13.40 -0.86
N ASP A 207 12.86 -14.69 -1.06
CA ASP A 207 13.70 -15.82 -0.60
C ASP A 207 15.09 -15.79 -1.24
N ASN A 208 15.17 -15.51 -2.55
CA ASN A 208 16.46 -15.38 -3.25
C ASN A 208 17.32 -14.22 -2.72
N ILE A 209 16.69 -13.10 -2.34
CA ILE A 209 17.40 -11.94 -1.76
C ILE A 209 17.73 -12.16 -0.27
N GLY A 210 16.92 -12.94 0.45
CA GLY A 210 17.01 -13.09 1.90
C GLY A 210 16.26 -11.99 2.66
N CYS A 211 15.12 -11.53 2.14
CA CYS A 211 14.21 -10.57 2.79
C CYS A 211 12.78 -11.11 2.86
N THR A 212 11.85 -10.38 3.46
CA THR A 212 10.43 -10.78 3.42
C THR A 212 9.72 -10.19 2.19
N PRO A 213 8.66 -10.85 1.67
CA PRO A 213 7.83 -10.29 0.61
C PRO A 213 7.26 -8.90 0.93
N ARG A 214 6.96 -8.63 2.20
CA ARG A 214 6.56 -7.29 2.68
C ARG A 214 7.69 -6.27 2.55
N ASP A 215 8.92 -6.64 2.92
CA ASP A 215 10.09 -5.76 2.78
C ASP A 215 10.38 -5.46 1.31
N LEU A 216 10.34 -6.49 0.46
CA LEU A 216 10.52 -6.34 -0.99
C LEU A 216 9.47 -5.40 -1.60
N GLU A 217 8.21 -5.50 -1.17
CA GLU A 217 7.13 -4.61 -1.61
C GLU A 217 7.41 -3.14 -1.23
N GLN A 218 7.82 -2.89 0.01
CA GLN A 218 8.19 -1.55 0.47
C GLN A 218 9.41 -1.02 -0.27
N ALA A 219 10.41 -1.85 -0.50
CA ALA A 219 11.62 -1.50 -1.24
C ALA A 219 11.31 -1.16 -2.71
N ILE A 220 10.45 -1.94 -3.38
CA ILE A 220 9.98 -1.64 -4.74
C ILE A 220 9.31 -0.27 -4.79
N TYR A 221 8.41 0.02 -3.84
CA TYR A 221 7.78 1.33 -3.77
C TYR A 221 8.82 2.44 -3.53
N ALA A 222 9.70 2.27 -2.56
CA ALA A 222 10.76 3.23 -2.28
C ALA A 222 11.64 3.49 -3.51
N ALA A 223 12.06 2.45 -4.25
CA ALA A 223 12.88 2.59 -5.45
C ALA A 223 12.20 3.47 -6.52
N VAL A 224 10.89 3.25 -6.76
CA VAL A 224 10.12 4.10 -7.68
C VAL A 224 10.17 5.55 -7.22
N TYR A 225 9.84 5.83 -5.96
CA TYR A 225 9.66 7.20 -5.47
C TYR A 225 10.97 7.93 -5.14
N GLU A 226 12.06 7.23 -4.87
CA GLU A 226 13.39 7.83 -4.71
C GLU A 226 13.82 8.55 -5.99
N SER A 227 13.53 7.99 -7.16
CA SER A 227 13.84 8.64 -8.45
C SER A 227 13.12 9.97 -8.67
N TYR A 228 12.04 10.23 -7.93
CA TYR A 228 11.23 11.45 -8.04
C TYR A 228 11.55 12.51 -6.99
N TYR A 229 12.25 12.14 -5.92
CA TYR A 229 12.45 13.01 -4.77
C TYR A 229 13.92 13.01 -4.35
N GLU A 230 14.54 14.20 -4.32
CA GLU A 230 15.87 14.36 -3.71
C GLU A 230 15.81 13.89 -2.25
N VAL A 231 16.56 12.84 -1.93
CA VAL A 231 16.75 12.34 -0.57
C VAL A 231 17.98 13.05 0.00
N ASP A 232 17.76 14.23 0.60
CA ASP A 232 18.83 14.89 1.36
C ASP A 232 19.06 14.11 2.67
N ASP A 233 20.26 13.53 2.83
CA ASP A 233 20.74 12.87 4.06
C ASP A 233 21.05 13.85 5.21
N THR A 234 20.65 15.11 5.11
CA THR A 234 20.98 16.14 6.12
C THR A 234 19.78 16.51 6.99
N PRO A 235 19.96 16.62 8.33
CA PRO A 235 18.88 17.04 9.23
C PRO A 235 18.36 18.41 8.82
N ALA A 236 17.03 18.50 8.72
CA ALA A 236 16.32 19.64 8.15
C ALA A 236 16.79 20.98 8.71
N SER A 237 17.39 21.80 7.86
CA SER A 237 17.57 23.23 8.14
C SER A 237 16.22 23.96 8.02
N PRO A 238 15.94 24.96 8.87
CA PRO A 238 14.62 25.59 8.94
C PRO A 238 14.26 26.32 7.64
N PRO A 239 12.94 26.45 7.34
CA PRO A 239 12.46 26.90 6.05
C PRO A 239 12.89 28.35 5.76
N LYS A 240 13.58 28.55 4.63
CA LYS A 240 13.92 29.89 4.11
C LYS A 240 12.64 30.64 3.75
N LYS A 241 12.41 31.78 4.41
CA LYS A 241 11.29 32.71 4.14
C LYS A 241 11.32 33.14 2.67
N LYS A 242 10.24 32.90 1.92
CA LYS A 242 10.03 33.49 0.58
C LYS A 242 9.87 35.00 0.73
N SER A 243 10.77 35.76 0.09
CA SER A 243 10.67 37.22 0.00
C SER A 243 9.46 37.62 -0.84
N LYS A 244 8.66 38.56 -0.33
CA LYS A 244 7.60 39.23 -1.10
C LYS A 244 8.28 40.05 -2.20
N LYS A 245 7.99 39.75 -3.47
CA LYS A 245 8.25 40.68 -4.58
C LYS A 245 7.13 41.72 -4.58
N SER A 246 7.50 42.96 -4.27
CA SER A 246 6.72 44.15 -4.54
C SER A 246 6.81 44.52 -6.03
N ARG A 247 5.67 44.69 -6.69
CA ARG A 247 5.41 45.80 -7.62
C ARG A 247 3.93 45.84 -7.95
#